data_AF-A0A9Q4KLQ6-F1
#
_entry.id   AF-A0A9Q4KLQ6-F1
#
_cell.length_a   1.000
_cell.length_b   1.000
_cell.length_c   1.000
_cell.angle_alpha   90.00
_cell.angle_beta   90.00
_cell.angle_gamma   90.00
#
_symmetry.space_group_name_H-M   'P 1'
#
loop_
_entity.id
_entity.type
_entity.pdbx_description
1 polymer ?
#
loop_
_entity_poly.entity_id
_entity_poly.type
_entity_poly.pdbx_seq_one_letter_code
_entity_poly.pdbx_strand_id
1 'polypeptide(L)'
;MLAKNDVKRANLKELQDQRARYLIYDSLDNAYYFKNAKKEIVFKHKENYHFLKMGEIYDTFNKYNDEIKKLIDENSKGLFDE
;
A
#
# COMPACT_ATOMS: atom_id res chain seq x y z
N MET A 1 18.55 26.01 -1.69
CA MET A 1 17.81 24.99 -0.91
C MET A 1 16.71 24.47 -1.80
N LEU A 2 16.83 23.25 -2.35
CA LEU A 2 15.67 22.55 -2.91
C LEU A 2 14.74 22.25 -1.74
N ALA A 3 13.58 22.90 -1.75
CA ALA A 3 12.82 23.23 -0.55
C ALA A 3 12.21 21.97 0.06
N LYS A 4 12.17 21.88 1.39
CA LYS A 4 11.59 20.75 2.16
C LYS A 4 10.20 20.31 1.65
N ASN A 5 9.45 21.23 1.05
CA ASN A 5 8.13 20.99 0.48
C ASN A 5 8.18 20.12 -0.80
N ASP A 6 9.21 20.24 -1.63
CA ASP A 6 9.38 19.41 -2.83
C ASP A 6 9.70 17.96 -2.45
N VAL A 7 10.51 17.76 -1.40
CA VAL A 7 10.80 16.44 -0.84
C VAL A 7 9.55 15.81 -0.24
N LYS A 8 8.75 16.58 0.53
CA LYS A 8 7.46 16.09 1.05
C LYS A 8 6.48 15.72 -0.05
N ARG A 9 6.41 16.51 -1.14
CA ARG A 9 5.54 16.21 -2.30
C ARG A 9 5.96 14.95 -3.04
N ALA A 10 7.28 14.75 -3.23
CA ALA A 10 7.81 13.51 -3.81
C ALA A 10 7.46 12.30 -2.94
N ASN A 11 7.70 12.38 -1.62
CA ASN A 11 7.35 11.32 -0.67
C ASN A 11 5.85 11.02 -0.65
N LEU A 12 4.99 12.05 -0.70
CA LEU A 12 3.54 11.86 -0.73
C LEU A 12 3.09 11.10 -1.98
N LYS A 13 3.68 11.43 -3.14
CA LYS A 13 3.40 10.73 -4.40
C LYS A 13 3.83 9.26 -4.34
N GLU A 14 5.00 8.98 -3.78
CA GLU A 14 5.49 7.61 -3.58
C GLU A 14 4.57 6.81 -2.64
N LEU A 15 4.13 7.40 -1.52
CA LEU A 15 3.20 6.76 -0.59
C LEU A 15 1.84 6.48 -1.25
N GLN A 16 1.34 7.41 -2.08
CA GLN A 16 0.11 7.17 -2.85
C GLN A 16 0.25 6.03 -3.86
N ASP A 17 1.44 5.90 -4.47
CA ASP A 17 1.76 4.78 -5.36
C ASP A 17 1.96 3.47 -4.58
N GLN A 18 2.31 3.49 -3.30
CA GLN A 18 2.39 2.27 -2.48
C GLN A 18 1.00 1.76 -2.05
N ARG A 19 -0.03 2.61 -2.05
CA ARG A 19 -1.37 2.20 -1.62
C ARG A 19 -1.93 1.07 -2.48
N ALA A 20 -2.31 -0.03 -1.84
CA ALA A 20 -2.87 -1.19 -2.51
C ALA A 20 -4.33 -0.94 -2.92
N ARG A 21 -4.66 -1.24 -4.18
CA ARG A 21 -5.99 -1.05 -4.78
C ARG A 21 -6.63 -2.34 -5.26
N TYR A 22 -5.83 -3.32 -5.63
CA TYR A 22 -6.32 -4.57 -6.21
C TYR A 22 -5.77 -5.75 -5.42
N LEU A 23 -6.65 -6.66 -5.03
CA LEU A 23 -6.32 -7.99 -4.51
C LEU A 23 -6.43 -8.98 -5.68
N ILE A 24 -5.33 -9.65 -6.02
CA ILE A 24 -5.27 -10.63 -7.10
C ILE A 24 -4.93 -11.98 -6.50
N TYR A 25 -5.74 -13.00 -6.76
CA TYR A 25 -5.42 -14.38 -6.42
C TYR A 25 -4.60 -15.03 -7.55
N ASP A 26 -3.52 -15.70 -7.18
CA ASP A 26 -2.73 -16.56 -8.05
C ASP A 26 -2.85 -18.00 -7.56
N SER A 27 -3.55 -18.80 -8.36
CA SER A 27 -3.79 -20.21 -8.09
C SER A 27 -2.58 -21.10 -8.28
N LEU A 28 -1.57 -20.68 -9.06
CA LEU A 28 -0.35 -21.45 -9.28
C LEU A 28 0.53 -21.42 -8.04
N ASP A 29 0.65 -20.24 -7.44
CA ASP A 29 1.46 -20.00 -6.25
C ASP A 29 0.68 -20.13 -4.94
N ASN A 30 -0.64 -20.35 -5.01
CA ASN A 30 -1.57 -20.26 -3.89
C ASN A 30 -1.35 -18.99 -3.05
N ALA A 31 -1.27 -17.85 -3.74
CA ALA A 31 -0.87 -16.58 -3.15
C ALA A 31 -1.83 -15.45 -3.53
N TYR A 32 -1.85 -14.42 -2.70
CA TYR A 32 -2.51 -13.16 -2.98
C TYR A 32 -1.49 -12.06 -3.21
N TYR A 33 -1.68 -11.33 -4.28
CA TYR A 33 -0.89 -10.16 -4.62
C TYR A 33 -1.73 -8.91 -4.49
N PHE A 34 -1.16 -7.94 -3.81
CA PHE A 34 -1.73 -6.62 -3.66
C PHE A 34 -1.04 -5.69 -4.63
N LYS A 35 -1.83 -5.06 -5.49
CA LYS A 35 -1.32 -4.16 -6.53
C LYS A 35 -1.78 -2.75 -6.32
N ASN A 36 -0.92 -1.80 -6.64
CA ASN A 36 -1.26 -0.38 -6.67
C ASN A 36 -2.01 0.00 -7.97
N ALA A 37 -2.29 1.31 -8.13
CA ALA A 37 -2.92 1.85 -9.35
C ALA A 37 -2.12 1.60 -10.64
N LYS A 38 -0.79 1.46 -10.53
CA LYS A 38 0.13 1.19 -11.64
C LYS A 38 0.27 -0.30 -11.97
N LYS A 39 -0.47 -1.17 -11.25
CA LYS A 39 -0.43 -2.64 -11.37
C LYS A 39 0.88 -3.28 -10.88
N GLU A 40 1.69 -2.54 -10.15
CA GLU A 40 2.91 -3.03 -9.49
C GLU A 40 2.50 -3.76 -8.21
N ILE A 41 3.20 -4.85 -7.89
CA ILE A 41 2.98 -5.60 -6.65
C ILE A 41 3.61 -4.82 -5.51
N VAL A 42 2.80 -4.42 -4.53
CA VAL A 42 3.25 -3.68 -3.35
C VAL A 42 3.31 -4.55 -2.11
N PHE A 43 2.57 -5.66 -2.11
CA PHE A 43 2.61 -6.66 -1.04
C PHE A 43 2.23 -8.05 -1.60
N LYS A 44 2.85 -9.12 -1.10
CA LYS A 44 2.55 -10.52 -1.45
C LYS A 44 2.25 -11.27 -0.17
N HIS A 45 1.10 -11.93 -0.11
CA HIS A 45 0.73 -12.87 0.94
C HIS A 45 0.69 -14.27 0.36
N LYS A 46 1.65 -15.12 0.72
CA LYS A 46 1.70 -16.52 0.26
C LYS A 46 1.24 -17.44 1.39
N GLU A 47 0.23 -18.25 1.12
CA GLU A 47 -0.22 -19.28 2.05
C GLU A 47 0.53 -20.58 1.77
N ASN A 48 1.27 -21.07 2.76
CA ASN A 48 1.98 -22.34 2.67
C ASN A 48 1.05 -23.55 2.90
N TYR A 49 -0.15 -23.31 3.42
CA TYR A 49 -1.16 -24.34 3.64
C TYR A 49 -2.27 -24.23 2.59
N HIS A 50 -2.86 -25.37 2.20
CA HIS A 50 -3.96 -25.42 1.21
C HIS A 50 -5.28 -24.78 1.68
N PHE A 51 -5.28 -24.09 2.83
CA PHE A 51 -6.45 -23.43 3.38
C PHE A 51 -6.27 -21.92 3.34
N LEU A 52 -6.87 -21.29 2.33
CA LEU A 52 -6.85 -19.84 2.19
C LEU A 52 -7.80 -19.21 3.21
N LYS A 53 -7.24 -18.49 4.18
CA LYS A 53 -8.03 -17.75 5.16
C LYS A 53 -8.31 -16.35 4.63
N MET A 54 -9.33 -16.23 3.80
CA MET A 54 -9.73 -14.96 3.18
C MET A 54 -9.86 -13.82 4.19
N GLY A 55 -10.40 -14.08 5.38
CA GLY A 55 -10.48 -13.08 6.46
C GLY A 55 -9.11 -12.50 6.82
N GLU A 56 -8.11 -13.36 7.09
CA GLU A 56 -6.76 -12.93 7.43
C GLU A 56 -6.09 -12.15 6.29
N ILE A 57 -6.37 -12.53 5.03
CA ILE A 57 -5.85 -11.83 3.84
C ILE A 57 -6.46 -10.42 3.72
N TYR A 58 -7.78 -10.29 3.92
CA TYR A 58 -8.45 -8.98 3.91
C TYR A 58 -8.04 -8.11 5.09
N ASP A 59 -7.85 -8.69 6.28
CA ASP A 59 -7.35 -7.95 7.44
C ASP A 59 -5.93 -7.43 7.18
N THR A 60 -5.06 -8.25 6.59
CA THR A 60 -3.71 -7.85 6.19
C THR A 60 -3.73 -6.72 5.16
N PHE A 61 -4.62 -6.81 4.17
CA PHE A 61 -4.83 -5.76 3.18
C PHE A 61 -5.24 -4.42 3.81
N ASN A 62 -6.25 -4.47 4.68
CA ASN A 62 -6.79 -3.29 5.33
C ASN A 62 -5.73 -2.64 6.22
N LYS A 63 -5.02 -3.46 7.01
CA LYS A 63 -3.92 -2.99 7.86
C LYS A 63 -2.82 -2.31 7.06
N TYR A 64 -2.39 -2.91 5.95
CA TYR A 64 -1.40 -2.31 5.05
C TYR A 64 -1.87 -0.95 4.54
N ASN A 65 -3.11 -0.86 4.06
CA ASN A 65 -3.67 0.39 3.55
C ASN A 65 -3.85 1.47 4.63
N ASP A 66 -4.19 1.09 5.86
CA ASP A 66 -4.32 2.01 6.99
C ASP A 66 -2.96 2.58 7.42
N GLU A 67 -1.90 1.76 7.40
CA GLU A 67 -0.53 2.22 7.66
C GLU A 67 -0.07 3.22 6.60
N ILE A 68 -0.27 2.92 5.31
CA ILE A 68 0.04 3.84 4.21
C ILE A 68 -0.77 5.14 4.34
N LYS A 69 -2.06 5.05 4.68
CA LYS A 69 -2.92 6.22 4.87
C LYS A 69 -2.42 7.12 5.99
N LYS A 70 -2.00 6.56 7.13
CA LYS A 70 -1.39 7.34 8.23
C LYS A 70 -0.14 8.09 7.78
N LEU A 71 0.74 7.43 7.02
CA LEU A 71 1.95 8.06 6.48
C LEU A 71 1.62 9.20 5.52
N ILE A 72 0.59 9.04 4.67
CA ILE A 72 0.09 10.09 3.79
C ILE A 72 -0.41 11.28 4.62
N ASP A 73 -1.24 11.02 5.62
CA ASP A 73 -1.82 12.06 6.47
C ASP A 73 -0.71 12.85 7.20
N GLU A 74 0.30 12.17 7.75
CA GLU A 74 1.46 12.80 8.40
C GLU A 74 2.32 13.63 7.44
N ASN A 75 2.56 13.14 6.23
CA ASN A 75 3.34 13.87 5.22
C ASN A 75 2.56 15.04 4.59
N SER A 76 1.23 15.00 4.63
CA SER A 76 0.35 16.06 4.12
C SER A 76 0.20 17.24 5.10
N LYS A 77 0.39 17.02 6.40
CA LYS A 77 0.35 18.08 7.42
C LYS A 77 1.47 19.10 7.19
N GLY A 78 1.11 20.39 7.12
CA GLY A 78 2.02 21.50 6.84
C GLY A 78 2.43 21.67 5.37
N LEU A 79 1.80 20.96 4.40
CA LEU A 79 1.92 21.29 2.97
C LEU A 79 0.88 22.32 2.49
N PHE A 80 -0.19 22.52 3.27
CA PHE A 80 -1.34 23.37 2.92
C PHE A 80 -1.63 24.46 3.97
N ASP A 81 -0.78 24.59 5.00
CA ASP A 81 -0.93 25.57 6.09
C ASP A 81 -0.20 26.91 5.83
N GLU A 82 0.16 27.21 4.57
CA GLU A 82 0.76 28.49 4.13
C GLU A 82 -0.13 29.22 3.11
#